data_AF-A0A2P8HK08-F1
#
_entry.id   AF-A0A2P8HK08-F1
#
_cell.length_a   1.000
_cell.length_b   1.000
_cell.length_c   1.000
_cell.angle_alpha   90.00
_cell.angle_beta   90.00
_cell.angle_gamma   90.00
#
_symmetry.space_group_name_H-M   'P 1'
#
loop_
_entity.id
_entity.type
_entity.pdbx_description
1 polymer ?
#
loop_
_entity_poly.entity_id
_entity_poly.type
_entity_poly.pdbx_seq_one_letter_code
_entity_poly.pdbx_strand_id
1 'polypeptide(L)'
;MHLAAQESRPGQPIKGIIVKGGKNPGGNISLTTNMGSSPSSGVSNALSFNPNVGLELFWGGFGIGADAGTFTSETDMDFGKYVAPLKGKDIFAISNTRSKWTSTYVLAGPQYTFRKRPGALALTLSLKGGITHRSTPELMVKDNISGSNVAAYTPPADEQKNVFTIKPGLNLAYGITSRLSVNANVQCLLQPTQKEAVITYKDLGNIDFSEDAKIVSAQISKQPYITSNTKGPDKYMSAGIGISYTFRKGRTDEGNAGKRRHYKGKVTRPGSFDFQVAPITDSTVTGGSASGAAEEKRTYTAGHKNEEQPAAKGITEKGVSRPHKQDVAFLNTLFIDNGNGKELDPKLFKQVTEDRDLKGMKVSFKKDHKIYKYLGDQDRIVEILKSANRPAGCKDCTTRECNGKVYECACVNSFCYCIICVEITKLSELAE
;
A
#
# COMPACT_ATOMS: atom_id res chain seq x y z
N MET A 1 -17.43 2.91 -75.47
CA MET A 1 -16.80 2.13 -74.37
C MET A 1 -17.72 2.23 -73.16
N HIS A 2 -18.52 1.21 -72.89
CA HIS A 2 -19.32 1.09 -71.67
C HIS A 2 -18.71 -0.01 -70.80
N LEU A 3 -18.09 0.37 -69.68
CA LEU A 3 -17.69 -0.56 -68.63
C LEU A 3 -18.91 -0.81 -67.74
N ALA A 4 -19.44 -2.03 -67.80
CA ALA A 4 -20.44 -2.50 -66.85
C ALA A 4 -19.75 -2.90 -65.54
N ALA A 5 -20.13 -2.25 -64.44
CA ALA A 5 -19.72 -2.61 -63.10
C ALA A 5 -20.40 -3.93 -62.70
N GLN A 6 -19.58 -4.96 -62.44
CA GLN A 6 -20.05 -6.26 -61.96
C GLN A 6 -20.39 -6.15 -60.47
N GLU A 7 -21.69 -6.09 -60.17
CA GLU A 7 -22.25 -6.01 -58.83
C GLU A 7 -21.99 -7.33 -58.07
N SER A 8 -21.14 -7.28 -57.05
CA SER A 8 -20.81 -8.41 -56.19
C SER A 8 -21.99 -8.75 -55.28
N ARG A 9 -22.81 -9.72 -55.71
CA ARG A 9 -23.88 -10.27 -54.88
C ARG A 9 -23.29 -10.98 -53.65
N PRO A 10 -23.76 -10.69 -52.42
CA PRO A 10 -23.35 -11.42 -51.22
C PRO A 10 -23.61 -12.92 -51.40
N GLY A 11 -22.55 -13.73 -51.32
CA GLY A 11 -22.65 -15.19 -51.39
C GLY A 11 -23.60 -15.73 -50.32
N GLN A 12 -24.35 -16.78 -50.67
CA GLN A 12 -25.28 -17.41 -49.75
C GLN A 12 -24.56 -17.92 -48.48
N PRO A 13 -25.16 -17.77 -47.29
CA PRO A 13 -24.54 -18.20 -46.05
C PRO A 13 -24.25 -19.71 -46.12
N ILE A 14 -22.97 -20.06 -45.99
CA ILE A 14 -22.53 -21.45 -45.84
C ILE A 14 -23.23 -22.01 -44.61
N LYS A 15 -24.19 -22.92 -44.82
CA LYS A 15 -24.90 -23.66 -43.77
C LYS A 15 -23.85 -24.38 -42.91
N GLY A 16 -23.60 -23.90 -41.69
CA GLY A 16 -22.99 -24.76 -40.65
C GLY A 16 -22.18 -24.06 -39.58
N ILE A 17 -21.54 -22.92 -39.84
CA ILE A 17 -20.69 -22.26 -38.83
C ILE A 17 -21.45 -21.08 -38.25
N ILE A 18 -22.22 -21.33 -37.18
CA ILE A 18 -22.64 -20.26 -36.28
C ILE A 18 -21.39 -19.82 -35.52
N VAL A 19 -20.73 -18.79 -36.02
CA VAL A 19 -19.71 -18.09 -35.24
C VAL A 19 -20.44 -17.45 -34.07
N LYS A 20 -20.36 -18.05 -32.88
CA LYS A 20 -20.86 -17.40 -31.65
C LYS A 20 -20.14 -16.07 -31.55
N GLY A 21 -20.86 -14.98 -31.78
CA GLY A 21 -20.33 -13.62 -31.64
C GLY A 21 -19.63 -13.51 -30.29
N GLY A 22 -18.36 -13.12 -30.31
CA GLY A 22 -17.57 -12.97 -29.08
C GLY A 22 -18.29 -12.05 -28.10
N LYS A 23 -18.16 -12.33 -26.80
CA LYS A 23 -18.70 -11.44 -25.76
C LYS A 23 -18.04 -10.07 -25.90
N ASN A 24 -18.83 -9.06 -26.22
CA ASN A 24 -18.33 -7.68 -26.30
C ASN A 24 -17.79 -7.24 -24.93
N PRO A 25 -16.58 -6.67 -24.85
CA PRO A 25 -16.06 -6.13 -23.62
C PRO A 25 -17.00 -5.08 -23.05
N GLY A 26 -17.16 -5.10 -21.74
CA GLY A 26 -17.60 -3.93 -21.02
C GLY A 26 -16.44 -2.97 -20.78
N GLY A 27 -16.78 -1.72 -20.49
CA GLY A 27 -15.79 -0.69 -20.21
C GLY A 27 -16.26 0.23 -19.09
N ASN A 28 -15.31 0.62 -18.22
CA ASN A 28 -15.52 1.46 -17.06
C ASN A 28 -14.46 2.57 -16.99
N ILE A 29 -14.87 3.74 -16.53
CA ILE A 29 -13.98 4.84 -16.16
C ILE A 29 -14.15 5.07 -14.66
N SER A 30 -13.07 5.17 -13.91
CA SER A 30 -13.09 5.45 -12.48
C SER A 30 -12.36 6.75 -12.17
N LEU A 31 -12.92 7.51 -11.23
CA LEU A 31 -12.26 8.63 -10.57
C LEU A 31 -12.25 8.31 -9.08
N THR A 32 -11.06 8.27 -8.50
CA THR A 32 -10.88 7.83 -7.13
C THR A 32 -9.94 8.79 -6.41
N THR A 33 -10.33 9.13 -5.19
CA THR A 33 -9.55 9.97 -4.28
C THR A 33 -8.99 9.08 -3.18
N ASN A 34 -7.67 8.96 -3.14
CA ASN A 34 -7.00 8.16 -2.13
C ASN A 34 -6.31 9.04 -1.11
N MET A 35 -6.16 8.50 0.10
CA MET A 35 -5.22 8.97 1.08
C MET A 35 -4.21 7.86 1.33
N GLY A 36 -2.94 8.21 1.48
CA GLY A 36 -1.91 7.22 1.70
C GLY A 36 -0.72 7.76 2.45
N SER A 37 0.15 6.85 2.86
CA SER A 37 1.42 7.15 3.50
C SER A 37 2.50 6.20 2.99
N SER A 38 3.75 6.62 3.17
CA SER A 38 4.92 5.84 2.79
C SER A 38 5.67 5.40 4.05
N PRO A 39 5.79 4.08 4.30
CA PRO A 39 6.62 3.56 5.40
C PRO A 39 8.12 3.47 5.00
N SER A 40 8.55 4.20 3.98
CA SER A 40 9.93 4.18 3.49
C SER A 40 10.85 4.94 4.43
N SER A 41 12.12 4.54 4.51
CA SER A 41 13.12 5.21 5.36
C SER A 41 13.38 6.65 4.89
N GLY A 42 13.51 7.59 5.83
CA GLY A 42 13.81 8.99 5.52
C GLY A 42 12.64 9.77 4.92
N VAL A 43 11.42 9.22 5.04
CA VAL A 43 10.16 9.78 4.54
C VAL A 43 9.15 9.76 5.67
N SER A 44 8.48 10.88 5.87
CA SER A 44 7.44 11.03 6.87
C SER A 44 6.25 10.14 6.55
N ASN A 45 5.72 9.49 7.60
CA ASN A 45 4.48 8.71 7.55
C ASN A 45 3.21 9.59 7.45
N ALA A 46 3.35 10.88 7.15
CA ALA A 46 2.23 11.79 6.98
C ALA A 46 1.26 11.30 5.89
N LEU A 47 -0.03 11.46 6.16
CA LEU A 47 -1.10 11.16 5.21
C LEU A 47 -1.09 12.20 4.08
N SER A 48 -1.05 11.74 2.84
CA SER A 48 -1.13 12.57 1.64
C SER A 48 -2.30 12.20 0.75
N PHE A 49 -2.88 13.21 0.10
CA PHE A 49 -3.95 13.04 -0.89
C PHE A 49 -3.36 12.58 -2.24
N ASN A 50 -3.94 11.55 -2.84
CA ASN A 50 -3.50 10.91 -4.08
C ASN A 50 -4.72 10.63 -4.98
N PRO A 51 -5.06 11.56 -5.89
CA PRO A 51 -6.09 11.32 -6.88
C PRO A 51 -5.57 10.37 -7.97
N ASN A 52 -6.43 9.46 -8.42
CA ASN A 52 -6.17 8.63 -9.59
C ASN A 52 -7.40 8.54 -10.51
N VAL A 53 -7.11 8.42 -11.80
CA VAL A 53 -8.08 8.14 -12.85
C VAL A 53 -7.77 6.75 -13.42
N GLY A 54 -8.80 5.92 -13.55
CA GLY A 54 -8.70 4.57 -14.08
C GLY A 54 -9.57 4.36 -15.31
N LEU A 55 -9.08 3.54 -16.23
CA LEU A 55 -9.81 3.01 -17.37
C LEU A 55 -9.75 1.49 -17.30
N GLU A 56 -10.90 0.82 -17.35
CA GLU A 56 -10.98 -0.63 -17.20
C GLU A 56 -11.80 -1.24 -18.34
N LEU A 57 -11.29 -2.31 -18.93
CA LEU A 57 -11.97 -3.16 -19.91
C LEU A 57 -12.18 -4.54 -19.31
N PHE A 58 -13.38 -5.10 -19.41
CA PHE A 58 -13.71 -6.37 -18.77
C PHE A 58 -14.51 -7.32 -19.67
N TRP A 59 -14.21 -8.61 -19.54
CA TRP A 59 -14.86 -9.73 -20.22
C TRP A 59 -15.31 -10.76 -19.18
N GLY A 60 -16.53 -10.58 -18.67
CA GLY A 60 -17.01 -11.36 -17.53
C GLY A 60 -16.32 -10.90 -16.24
N GLY A 61 -15.70 -11.82 -15.50
CA GLY A 61 -14.94 -11.49 -14.29
C GLY A 61 -13.54 -10.93 -14.58
N PHE A 62 -12.90 -11.35 -15.66
CA PHE A 62 -11.55 -10.91 -16.00
C PHE A 62 -11.57 -9.54 -16.70
N GLY A 63 -10.55 -8.73 -16.49
CA GLY A 63 -10.35 -7.48 -17.19
C GLY A 63 -8.91 -6.99 -17.20
N ILE A 64 -8.67 -5.93 -17.96
CA ILE A 64 -7.42 -5.17 -17.98
C ILE A 64 -7.76 -3.74 -17.58
N GLY A 65 -7.05 -3.22 -16.59
CA GLY A 65 -7.19 -1.84 -16.12
C GLY A 65 -5.91 -1.05 -16.36
N ALA A 66 -6.05 0.23 -16.66
CA ALA A 66 -4.97 1.21 -16.69
C ALA A 66 -5.30 2.35 -15.71
N ASP A 67 -4.34 2.74 -14.88
CA ASP A 67 -4.47 3.83 -13.92
C ASP A 67 -3.36 4.85 -14.13
N ALA A 68 -3.72 6.13 -14.02
CA ALA A 68 -2.78 7.22 -13.85
C ALA A 68 -3.09 7.98 -12.56
N GLY A 69 -2.06 8.41 -11.84
CA GLY A 69 -2.23 9.13 -10.59
C GLY A 69 -0.96 9.78 -10.09
N THR A 70 -1.09 10.54 -9.01
CA THR A 70 0.04 11.22 -8.37
C THR A 70 0.00 11.03 -6.87
N PHE A 71 1.17 10.88 -6.24
CA PHE A 71 1.29 10.88 -4.78
C PHE A 71 2.51 11.65 -4.34
N THR A 72 2.40 12.23 -3.15
CA THR A 72 3.49 12.96 -2.52
C THR A 72 3.85 12.33 -1.19
N SER A 73 5.14 12.33 -0.86
CA SER A 73 5.62 11.98 0.47
C SER A 73 6.59 13.05 0.96
N GLU A 74 6.49 13.43 2.23
CA GLU A 74 7.36 14.45 2.83
C GLU A 74 8.66 13.80 3.30
N THR A 75 9.80 14.49 3.18
CA THR A 75 11.04 14.04 3.82
C THR A 75 10.93 14.16 5.34
N ASP A 76 11.69 13.35 6.09
CA ASP A 76 11.74 13.47 7.56
C ASP A 76 12.28 14.85 8.01
N MET A 77 13.12 15.48 7.18
CA MET A 77 13.57 16.84 7.39
C MET A 77 12.52 17.85 6.91
N ASP A 78 12.05 18.70 7.82
CA ASP A 78 11.20 19.84 7.50
C ASP A 78 12.07 21.02 7.04
N PHE A 79 12.31 21.09 5.72
CA PHE A 79 13.11 22.18 5.14
C PHE A 79 12.54 23.57 5.47
N GLY A 80 11.21 23.69 5.59
CA GLY A 80 10.55 24.95 5.92
C GLY A 80 10.96 25.46 7.30
N LYS A 81 10.99 24.57 8.30
CA LYS A 81 11.48 24.89 9.65
C LYS A 81 12.98 25.16 9.67
N TYR A 82 13.77 24.36 8.95
CA TYR A 82 15.21 24.56 8.87
C TYR A 82 15.60 25.92 8.30
N VAL A 83 14.96 26.35 7.21
CA VAL A 83 15.27 27.64 6.57
C VAL A 83 14.59 28.84 7.24
N ALA A 84 13.66 28.62 8.17
CA ALA A 84 12.93 29.70 8.84
C ALA A 84 13.84 30.79 9.45
N PRO A 85 14.89 30.47 10.24
CA PRO A 85 15.79 31.49 10.78
C PRO A 85 16.69 32.16 9.72
N LEU A 86 16.82 31.54 8.54
CA LEU A 86 17.64 32.05 7.43
C LEU A 86 16.85 33.01 6.51
N LYS A 87 15.52 32.90 6.51
CA LYS A 87 14.66 33.73 5.65
C LYS A 87 14.74 35.20 6.04
N GLY A 88 14.84 36.06 5.02
CA GLY A 88 14.95 37.51 5.19
C GLY A 88 16.35 38.00 5.57
N LYS A 89 17.36 37.12 5.55
CA LYS A 89 18.76 37.49 5.70
C LYS A 89 19.43 37.50 4.33
N ASP A 90 19.97 38.66 3.93
CA ASP A 90 20.59 38.85 2.61
C ASP A 90 21.88 38.04 2.41
N ILE A 91 22.41 37.46 3.49
CA ILE A 91 23.60 36.60 3.47
C ILE A 91 23.33 35.20 2.93
N PHE A 92 22.07 34.78 2.74
CA PHE A 92 21.76 33.46 2.20
C PHE A 92 21.00 33.53 0.88
N ALA A 93 21.49 32.78 -0.11
CA ALA A 93 20.70 32.43 -1.28
C ALA A 93 19.97 31.11 -0.98
N ILE A 94 18.66 31.20 -0.78
CA ILE A 94 17.78 30.05 -0.60
C ILE A 94 17.09 29.79 -1.93
N SER A 95 17.42 28.69 -2.58
CA SER A 95 16.75 28.24 -3.81
C SER A 95 16.16 26.86 -3.59
N ASN A 96 14.98 26.65 -4.19
CA ASN A 96 14.19 25.42 -4.11
C ASN A 96 13.94 24.96 -2.66
N THR A 97 12.74 25.17 -2.12
CA THR A 97 12.41 24.70 -0.75
C THR A 97 11.50 23.47 -0.77
N ARG A 98 11.65 22.62 -1.79
CA ARG A 98 10.76 21.46 -1.98
C ARG A 98 11.23 20.32 -1.09
N SER A 99 10.55 20.11 0.03
CA SER A 99 10.75 19.00 0.97
C SER A 99 9.95 17.74 0.64
N LYS A 100 9.42 17.64 -0.60
CA LYS A 100 8.46 16.59 -0.96
C LYS A 100 8.95 15.79 -2.15
N TRP A 101 8.95 14.47 -1.98
CA TRP A 101 8.95 13.53 -3.09
C TRP A 101 7.60 13.61 -3.80
N THR A 102 7.61 13.80 -5.11
CA THR A 102 6.38 13.75 -5.92
C THR A 102 6.51 12.66 -6.96
N SER A 103 5.55 11.75 -6.99
CA SER A 103 5.55 10.60 -7.89
C SER A 103 4.31 10.66 -8.78
N THR A 104 4.48 10.56 -10.08
CA THR A 104 3.40 10.49 -11.07
C THR A 104 3.53 9.18 -11.83
N TYR A 105 2.47 8.37 -11.86
CA TYR A 105 2.54 7.03 -12.42
C TYR A 105 1.53 6.82 -13.54
N VAL A 106 1.88 5.91 -14.44
CA VAL A 106 0.97 5.30 -15.42
C VAL A 106 1.21 3.80 -15.39
N LEU A 107 0.18 3.06 -15.00
CA LEU A 107 0.23 1.62 -14.76
C LEU A 107 -0.87 0.92 -15.54
N ALA A 108 -0.63 -0.31 -15.97
CA ALA A 108 -1.66 -1.17 -16.54
C ALA A 108 -1.49 -2.61 -16.07
N GLY A 109 -2.57 -3.38 -16.06
CA GLY A 109 -2.46 -4.80 -15.73
C GLY A 109 -3.79 -5.52 -15.58
N PRO A 110 -3.72 -6.83 -15.33
CA PRO A 110 -4.90 -7.65 -15.15
C PRO A 110 -5.65 -7.31 -13.87
N GLN A 111 -6.96 -7.55 -13.92
CA GLN A 111 -7.84 -7.52 -12.78
C GLN A 111 -8.91 -8.60 -12.88
N TYR A 112 -9.44 -9.03 -11.74
CA TYR A 112 -10.52 -10.00 -11.65
C TYR A 112 -11.60 -9.52 -10.70
N THR A 113 -12.83 -9.45 -11.19
CA THR A 113 -14.02 -8.97 -10.49
C THR A 113 -14.93 -10.14 -10.13
N PHE A 114 -15.09 -10.36 -8.83
CA PHE A 114 -16.11 -11.25 -8.28
C PHE A 114 -17.43 -10.48 -8.18
N ARG A 115 -18.40 -10.85 -9.02
CA ARG A 115 -19.74 -10.26 -9.02
C ARG A 115 -20.79 -11.36 -9.05
N LYS A 116 -21.68 -11.38 -8.05
CA LYS A 116 -22.79 -12.36 -8.02
C LYS A 116 -23.95 -11.97 -8.94
N ARG A 117 -24.31 -10.67 -9.01
CA ARG A 117 -25.43 -10.17 -9.84
C ARG A 117 -25.20 -8.72 -10.29
N PRO A 118 -25.83 -8.27 -11.40
CA PRO A 118 -25.95 -6.85 -11.73
C PRO A 118 -26.56 -6.06 -10.56
N GLY A 119 -26.02 -4.89 -10.23
CA GLY A 119 -26.45 -4.08 -9.08
C GLY A 119 -26.02 -4.56 -7.69
N ALA A 120 -25.38 -5.73 -7.58
CA ALA A 120 -24.81 -6.20 -6.32
C ALA A 120 -23.39 -5.67 -6.07
N LEU A 121 -22.94 -5.81 -4.82
CA LEU A 121 -21.55 -5.62 -4.40
C LEU A 121 -20.60 -6.42 -5.30
N ALA A 122 -19.53 -5.78 -5.76
CA ALA A 122 -18.49 -6.38 -6.56
C ALA A 122 -17.13 -6.19 -5.88
N LEU A 123 -16.34 -7.26 -5.79
CA LEU A 123 -14.98 -7.22 -5.28
C LEU A 123 -14.01 -7.43 -6.45
N THR A 124 -13.07 -6.52 -6.62
CA THR A 124 -12.05 -6.58 -7.68
C THR A 124 -10.67 -6.72 -7.07
N LEU A 125 -9.94 -7.73 -7.54
CA LEU A 125 -8.51 -7.89 -7.29
C LEU A 125 -7.76 -7.38 -8.51
N SER A 126 -6.74 -6.54 -8.34
CA SER A 126 -5.93 -6.03 -9.45
C SER A 126 -4.44 -6.16 -9.15
N LEU A 127 -3.66 -6.45 -10.18
CA LEU A 127 -2.21 -6.38 -10.15
C LEU A 127 -1.75 -5.56 -11.35
N LYS A 128 -1.39 -4.29 -11.12
CA LYS A 128 -0.98 -3.36 -12.18
C LYS A 128 0.54 -3.17 -12.14
N GLY A 129 1.14 -2.95 -13.30
CA GLY A 129 2.56 -2.65 -13.45
C GLY A 129 2.80 -1.52 -14.45
N GLY A 130 3.91 -0.80 -14.33
CA GLY A 130 4.24 0.27 -15.28
C GLY A 130 5.35 1.17 -14.78
N ILE A 131 5.28 2.45 -15.15
CA ILE A 131 6.35 3.41 -14.90
C ILE A 131 5.84 4.50 -13.96
N THR A 132 6.66 4.85 -12.98
CA THR A 132 6.48 6.05 -12.16
C THR A 132 7.60 7.04 -12.44
N HIS A 133 7.23 8.25 -12.84
CA HIS A 133 8.11 9.39 -12.89
C HIS A 133 8.19 10.05 -11.50
N ARG A 134 9.40 10.34 -11.03
CA ARG A 134 9.66 10.89 -9.71
C ARG A 134 10.34 12.24 -9.82
N SER A 135 9.86 13.18 -9.03
CA SER A 135 10.53 14.44 -8.74
C SER A 135 11.05 14.38 -7.32
N THR A 136 12.34 14.61 -7.18
CA THR A 136 13.05 14.62 -5.91
C THR A 136 12.70 15.86 -5.10
N PRO A 137 12.97 15.82 -3.79
CA PRO A 137 13.19 17.03 -3.02
C PRO A 137 14.31 17.84 -3.67
N GLU A 138 14.22 19.15 -3.52
CA GLU A 138 15.26 20.08 -3.95
C GLU A 138 15.41 21.07 -2.81
N LEU A 139 16.63 21.16 -2.27
CA LEU A 139 17.04 22.15 -1.30
C LEU A 139 18.46 22.60 -1.60
N MET A 140 18.64 23.91 -1.74
CA MET A 140 19.96 24.52 -1.74
C MET A 140 19.92 25.82 -0.95
N VAL A 141 20.73 25.86 0.10
CA VAL A 141 20.99 27.06 0.88
C VAL A 141 22.47 27.34 0.76
N LYS A 142 22.81 28.48 0.16
CA LYS A 142 24.19 28.92 -0.02
C LYS A 142 24.44 30.17 0.81
N ASP A 143 25.55 30.21 1.51
CA ASP A 143 26.04 31.42 2.15
C ASP A 143 26.72 32.30 1.08
N ASN A 144 26.19 33.50 0.88
CA ASN A 144 26.67 34.45 -0.13
C ASN A 144 28.03 35.07 0.23
N ILE A 145 28.41 35.06 1.50
CA ILE A 145 29.68 35.62 1.97
C ILE A 145 30.80 34.59 1.80
N SER A 146 30.62 33.39 2.37
CA SER A 146 31.64 32.33 2.28
C SER A 146 31.61 31.58 0.95
N GLY A 147 30.50 31.64 0.21
CA GLY A 147 30.26 30.85 -0.99
C GLY A 147 29.97 29.37 -0.70
N SER A 148 29.91 28.95 0.57
CA SER A 148 29.73 27.56 0.97
C SER A 148 28.25 27.15 1.02
N ASN A 149 27.98 25.85 0.86
CA ASN A 149 26.63 25.32 1.00
C ASN A 149 26.32 25.15 2.50
N VAL A 150 25.28 25.83 2.99
CA VAL A 150 24.77 25.65 4.35
C VAL A 150 23.89 24.40 4.42
N ALA A 151 23.08 24.16 3.39
CA ALA A 151 22.32 22.93 3.23
C ALA A 151 22.15 22.58 1.76
N ALA A 152 22.25 21.29 1.43
CA ALA A 152 22.08 20.81 0.07
C ALA A 152 21.47 19.40 0.06
N TYR A 153 20.50 19.21 -0.84
CA TYR A 153 20.10 17.88 -1.28
C TYR A 153 21.08 17.40 -2.35
N THR A 154 21.68 16.23 -2.13
CA THR A 154 22.58 15.58 -3.09
C THR A 154 21.92 14.31 -3.61
N PRO A 155 21.44 14.28 -4.86
CA PRO A 155 20.89 13.07 -5.45
C PRO A 155 21.98 12.00 -5.61
N PRO A 156 21.63 10.70 -5.58
CA PRO A 156 22.58 9.65 -5.91
C PRO A 156 23.03 9.78 -7.37
N ALA A 157 24.30 9.46 -7.65
CA ALA A 157 24.92 9.68 -8.96
C ALA A 157 24.19 9.01 -10.13
N ASP A 158 23.47 7.92 -9.87
CA ASP A 158 22.70 7.16 -10.85
C ASP A 158 21.19 7.17 -10.56
N GLU A 159 20.67 8.30 -10.05
CA GLU A 159 19.25 8.46 -9.78
C GLU A 159 18.39 8.28 -11.03
N GLN A 160 17.53 7.26 -11.00
CA GLN A 160 16.53 7.03 -12.05
C GLN A 160 15.25 7.80 -11.75
N LYS A 161 14.95 8.83 -12.56
CA LYS A 161 13.68 9.56 -12.46
C LYS A 161 12.47 8.69 -12.82
N ASN A 162 12.64 7.73 -13.73
CA ASN A 162 11.61 6.80 -14.13
C ASN A 162 11.90 5.44 -13.51
N VAL A 163 10.98 4.92 -12.70
CA VAL A 163 11.15 3.64 -12.01
C VAL A 163 10.01 2.69 -12.35
N PHE A 164 10.34 1.41 -12.46
CA PHE A 164 9.31 0.38 -12.59
C PHE A 164 8.50 0.28 -11.30
N THR A 165 7.19 0.11 -11.42
CA THR A 165 6.28 0.11 -10.29
C THR A 165 5.26 -1.01 -10.43
N ILE A 166 5.00 -1.70 -9.31
CA ILE A 166 3.95 -2.72 -9.19
C ILE A 166 2.91 -2.22 -8.20
N LYS A 167 1.63 -2.44 -8.49
CA LYS A 167 0.50 -1.97 -7.69
C LYS A 167 -0.56 -3.08 -7.52
N PRO A 168 -0.43 -3.95 -6.51
CA PRO A 168 -1.56 -4.75 -6.04
C PRO A 168 -2.66 -3.85 -5.46
N GLY A 169 -3.90 -4.21 -5.72
CA GLY A 169 -5.07 -3.46 -5.26
C GLY A 169 -6.29 -4.35 -5.01
N LEU A 170 -7.10 -3.93 -4.04
CA LEU A 170 -8.43 -4.43 -3.72
C LEU A 170 -9.41 -3.29 -3.92
N ASN A 171 -10.50 -3.53 -4.66
CA ASN A 171 -11.53 -2.54 -4.91
C ASN A 171 -12.92 -3.14 -4.68
N LEU A 172 -13.69 -2.52 -3.80
CA LEU A 172 -15.06 -2.86 -3.49
C LEU A 172 -15.99 -1.85 -4.15
N ALA A 173 -16.83 -2.29 -5.07
CA ALA A 173 -17.75 -1.41 -5.81
C ALA A 173 -19.21 -1.76 -5.50
N TYR A 174 -20.02 -0.73 -5.23
CA TYR A 174 -21.47 -0.81 -5.09
C TYR A 174 -22.15 0.01 -6.18
N GLY A 175 -22.96 -0.66 -7.00
CA GLY A 175 -23.67 -0.01 -8.11
C GLY A 175 -24.89 0.77 -7.61
N ILE A 176 -24.86 2.10 -7.73
CA ILE A 176 -26.03 2.96 -7.48
C ILE A 176 -27.04 2.80 -8.61
N THR A 177 -26.53 2.77 -9.85
CA THR A 177 -27.36 2.59 -11.05
C THR A 177 -26.79 1.50 -11.95
N SER A 178 -27.42 1.31 -13.10
CA SER A 178 -26.90 0.41 -14.12
C SER A 178 -25.53 0.83 -14.68
N ARG A 179 -25.11 2.08 -14.49
CA ARG A 179 -23.87 2.65 -15.02
C ARG A 179 -22.98 3.30 -13.96
N LEU A 180 -23.55 3.79 -12.86
CA LEU A 180 -22.82 4.49 -11.82
C LEU A 180 -22.59 3.58 -10.62
N SER A 181 -21.35 3.55 -10.11
CA SER A 181 -21.01 2.85 -8.87
C SER A 181 -20.18 3.76 -7.95
N VAL A 182 -20.31 3.56 -6.65
CA VAL A 182 -19.35 4.05 -5.65
C VAL A 182 -18.35 2.95 -5.40
N ASN A 183 -17.09 3.32 -5.23
CA ASN A 183 -16.01 2.40 -4.96
C ASN A 183 -15.25 2.77 -3.68
N ALA A 184 -14.75 1.76 -2.99
CA ALA A 184 -13.81 1.86 -1.88
C ALA A 184 -12.64 0.94 -2.19
N ASN A 185 -11.42 1.44 -2.11
CA ASN A 185 -10.24 0.70 -2.54
C ASN A 185 -9.11 0.77 -1.51
N VAL A 186 -8.25 -0.24 -1.54
CA VAL A 186 -6.96 -0.30 -0.84
C VAL A 186 -5.92 -0.80 -1.83
N GLN A 187 -4.81 -0.09 -1.93
CA GLN A 187 -3.75 -0.39 -2.90
C GLN A 187 -2.38 -0.09 -2.30
N CYS A 188 -1.37 -0.85 -2.73
CA CYS A 188 0.01 -0.66 -2.31
C CYS A 188 0.87 -0.50 -3.57
N LEU A 189 1.56 0.63 -3.72
CA LEU A 189 2.57 0.80 -4.77
C LEU A 189 3.93 0.33 -4.24
N LEU A 190 4.61 -0.48 -5.04
CA LEU A 190 5.93 -1.03 -4.79
C LEU A 190 6.86 -0.57 -5.91
N GLN A 191 7.94 0.11 -5.53
CA GLN A 191 8.97 0.58 -6.45
C GLN A 191 10.29 -0.10 -6.07
N PRO A 192 10.61 -1.27 -6.66
CA PRO A 192 11.94 -1.86 -6.46
C PRO A 192 13.00 -0.90 -7.00
N THR A 193 14.26 -1.03 -6.55
CA THR A 193 15.45 -0.27 -6.99
C THR A 193 15.65 1.15 -6.47
N GLN A 194 14.87 1.58 -5.48
CA GLN A 194 15.08 2.89 -4.86
C GLN A 194 16.42 2.97 -4.12
N LYS A 195 17.16 4.04 -4.36
CA LYS A 195 18.44 4.36 -3.71
C LYS A 195 18.28 5.48 -2.69
N GLU A 196 19.13 5.48 -1.68
CA GLU A 196 19.20 6.55 -0.70
C GLU A 196 19.88 7.77 -1.32
N ALA A 197 19.26 8.92 -1.13
CA ALA A 197 19.81 10.24 -1.35
C ALA A 197 20.29 10.81 -0.01
N VAL A 198 21.20 11.77 -0.09
CA VAL A 198 21.83 12.35 1.09
C VAL A 198 21.44 13.82 1.18
N ILE A 199 20.94 14.23 2.33
CA ILE A 199 20.74 15.63 2.69
C ILE A 199 21.83 16.01 3.68
N THR A 200 22.64 16.99 3.32
CA THR A 200 23.71 17.50 4.17
C THR A 200 23.38 18.93 4.57
N TYR A 201 23.44 19.25 5.86
CA TYR A 201 23.10 20.58 6.37
C TYR A 201 23.90 20.95 7.61
N LYS A 202 24.18 22.24 7.81
CA LYS A 202 24.82 22.74 9.02
C LYS A 202 23.84 22.75 10.19
N ASP A 203 24.30 22.38 11.39
CA ASP A 203 23.52 22.59 12.62
C ASP A 203 23.36 24.09 12.90
N LEU A 204 22.13 24.55 13.12
CA LEU A 204 21.81 25.96 13.38
C LEU A 204 21.44 26.22 14.84
N GLY A 205 21.46 25.20 15.71
CA GLY A 205 20.95 25.31 17.08
C GLY A 205 21.69 26.31 17.97
N ASN A 206 22.96 26.59 17.68
CA ASN A 206 23.83 27.46 18.47
C ASN A 206 24.26 28.73 17.71
N ILE A 207 23.48 29.15 16.71
CA ILE A 207 23.77 30.35 15.92
C ILE A 207 22.94 31.53 16.43
N ASP A 208 23.62 32.65 16.70
CA ASP A 208 22.94 33.89 17.03
C ASP A 208 22.68 34.70 15.75
N PHE A 209 21.44 34.65 15.27
CA PHE A 209 21.01 35.38 14.07
C PHE A 209 20.74 36.87 14.29
N SER A 210 20.95 37.40 15.51
CA SER A 210 20.85 38.84 15.80
C SER A 210 22.12 39.63 15.49
N GLU A 211 23.25 38.93 15.33
CA GLU A 211 24.57 39.49 15.04
C GLU A 211 24.73 39.97 13.59
N ASP A 212 25.86 40.64 13.32
CA ASP A 212 26.24 41.07 11.96
C ASP A 212 26.35 39.89 10.98
N ALA A 213 25.97 40.14 9.74
CA ALA A 213 26.05 39.24 8.59
C ALA A 213 27.35 38.40 8.51
N LYS A 214 28.52 39.04 8.70
CA LYS A 214 29.83 38.37 8.63
C LYS A 214 30.07 37.47 9.84
N ILE A 215 29.60 37.88 11.02
CA ILE A 215 29.71 37.10 12.26
C ILE A 215 28.84 35.85 12.13
N VAL A 216 27.59 35.99 11.68
CA VAL A 216 26.67 34.85 11.44
C VAL A 216 27.27 33.86 10.43
N SER A 217 27.78 34.34 9.30
CA SER A 217 28.46 33.50 8.29
C SER A 217 29.66 32.75 8.87
N ALA A 218 30.49 33.42 9.69
CA ALA A 218 31.62 32.80 10.36
C ALA A 218 31.20 31.75 11.39
N GLN A 219 30.12 31.99 12.15
CA GLN A 219 29.57 31.02 13.09
C GLN A 219 29.05 29.77 12.36
N ILE A 220 28.29 29.93 11.27
CA ILE A 220 27.75 28.80 10.48
C ILE A 220 28.87 27.99 9.83
N SER A 221 29.91 28.65 9.33
CA SER A 221 31.06 27.97 8.71
C SER A 221 31.74 27.00 9.68
N LYS A 222 31.77 27.32 10.98
CA LYS A 222 32.33 26.49 12.05
C LYS A 222 31.41 25.35 12.51
N GLN A 223 30.13 25.38 12.19
CA GLN A 223 29.21 24.33 12.60
C GLN A 223 29.52 23.01 11.88
N PRO A 224 29.32 21.86 12.53
CA PRO A 224 29.44 20.57 11.85
C PRO A 224 28.32 20.40 10.81
N TYR A 225 28.59 19.59 9.79
CA TYR A 225 27.54 19.10 8.93
C TYR A 225 26.85 17.90 9.58
N ILE A 226 25.53 17.91 9.55
CA ILE A 226 24.67 16.78 9.85
C ILE A 226 24.24 16.18 8.51
N THR A 227 24.25 14.85 8.46
CA THR A 227 23.85 14.09 7.29
C THR A 227 22.57 13.33 7.62
N SER A 228 21.56 13.45 6.76
CA SER A 228 20.33 12.67 6.84
C SER A 228 20.14 11.93 5.53
N ASN A 229 19.85 10.63 5.61
CA ASN A 229 19.52 9.82 4.45
C ASN A 229 18.02 9.91 4.20
N THR A 230 17.64 10.19 2.96
CA THR A 230 16.25 10.11 2.50
C THR A 230 16.17 9.20 1.30
N LYS A 231 15.08 8.45 1.18
CA LYS A 231 14.87 7.55 0.06
C LYS A 231 13.55 7.91 -0.60
N GLY A 232 13.49 7.85 -1.93
CA GLY A 232 12.20 7.91 -2.61
C GLY A 232 11.24 6.83 -2.08
N PRO A 233 9.93 7.08 -2.07
CA PRO A 233 8.95 6.13 -1.54
C PRO A 233 9.00 4.81 -2.31
N ASP A 234 9.64 3.80 -1.73
CA ASP A 234 9.74 2.44 -2.28
C ASP A 234 8.47 1.62 -2.03
N LYS A 235 7.69 2.05 -1.02
CA LYS A 235 6.38 1.53 -0.68
C LYS A 235 5.43 2.71 -0.42
N TYR A 236 4.23 2.63 -0.97
CA TYR A 236 3.18 3.61 -0.69
C TYR A 236 1.84 2.90 -0.55
N MET A 237 1.30 2.90 0.67
CA MET A 237 0.00 2.32 0.97
C MET A 237 -1.05 3.40 0.86
N SER A 238 -2.16 3.12 0.19
CA SER A 238 -3.27 4.05 0.11
C SER A 238 -4.62 3.36 0.18
N ALA A 239 -5.58 4.07 0.76
CA ALA A 239 -6.97 3.69 0.81
C ALA A 239 -7.80 4.89 0.36
N GLY A 240 -8.91 4.63 -0.33
CA GLY A 240 -9.70 5.69 -0.90
C GLY A 240 -11.12 5.32 -1.22
N ILE A 241 -11.87 6.33 -1.59
CA ILE A 241 -13.22 6.21 -2.13
C ILE A 241 -13.28 6.90 -3.49
N GLY A 242 -14.23 6.50 -4.31
CA GLY A 242 -14.38 7.08 -5.64
C GLY A 242 -15.71 6.72 -6.28
N ILE A 243 -15.85 7.17 -7.51
CA ILE A 243 -16.99 6.88 -8.36
C ILE A 243 -16.50 6.22 -9.65
N SER A 244 -17.34 5.37 -10.24
CA SER A 244 -17.05 4.78 -11.54
C SER A 244 -18.27 4.77 -12.45
N TYR A 245 -18.04 5.02 -13.73
CA TYR A 245 -19.04 5.09 -14.79
C TYR A 245 -18.78 4.04 -15.86
N THR A 246 -19.71 3.11 -15.99
CA THR A 246 -19.70 2.04 -17.01
C THR A 246 -20.39 2.51 -18.29
N PHE A 247 -19.61 2.70 -19.36
CA PHE A 247 -20.10 3.19 -20.65
C PHE A 247 -20.63 2.07 -21.57
N ARG A 248 -20.16 0.83 -21.39
CA ARG A 248 -20.69 -0.37 -22.06
C ARG A 248 -20.80 -1.52 -21.08
N LYS A 249 -21.97 -2.12 -20.96
CA LYS A 249 -22.13 -3.38 -20.25
C LYS A 249 -21.66 -4.50 -21.16
N GLY A 250 -20.64 -5.24 -20.74
CA GLY A 250 -20.32 -6.50 -21.39
C GLY A 250 -21.57 -7.38 -21.36
N ARG A 251 -22.00 -7.89 -22.51
CA ARG A 251 -23.14 -8.80 -22.59
C ARG A 251 -22.70 -10.12 -21.97
N THR A 252 -22.92 -10.30 -20.67
CA THR A 252 -22.90 -11.62 -20.08
C THR A 252 -24.20 -12.29 -20.49
N ASP A 253 -24.12 -13.20 -21.47
CA ASP A 253 -25.23 -14.08 -21.87
C ASP A 253 -25.59 -15.10 -20.76
N GLU A 254 -25.66 -14.65 -19.50
CA GLU A 254 -26.13 -15.45 -18.36
C GLU A 254 -27.66 -15.47 -18.27
N GLY A 255 -28.36 -14.59 -18.99
CA GLY A 255 -29.80 -14.40 -18.84
C GLY A 255 -30.70 -15.24 -19.76
N ASN A 256 -30.20 -15.99 -20.74
CA ASN A 256 -31.08 -16.63 -21.74
C ASN A 256 -30.73 -18.06 -22.16
N ALA A 257 -29.85 -18.76 -21.43
CA ALA A 257 -29.63 -20.20 -21.66
C ALA A 257 -30.89 -21.07 -21.38
N GLY A 258 -31.89 -20.53 -20.66
CA GLY A 258 -33.17 -21.19 -20.37
C GLY A 258 -34.25 -21.05 -21.46
N LYS A 259 -34.10 -20.12 -22.42
CA LYS A 259 -34.99 -20.05 -23.59
C LYS A 259 -34.24 -20.59 -24.79
N ARG A 260 -33.94 -21.90 -24.77
CA ARG A 260 -33.91 -22.66 -26.02
C ARG A 260 -35.27 -22.46 -26.66
N ARG A 261 -35.40 -21.46 -27.54
CA ARG A 261 -36.41 -21.52 -28.59
C ARG A 261 -36.10 -22.82 -29.30
N HIS A 262 -36.85 -23.88 -29.00
CA HIS A 262 -36.95 -25.01 -29.88
C HIS A 262 -37.38 -24.41 -31.22
N TYR A 263 -36.42 -24.13 -32.09
CA TYR A 263 -36.72 -24.04 -33.50
C TYR A 263 -37.21 -25.43 -33.87
N LYS A 264 -38.52 -25.64 -33.76
CA LYS A 264 -39.24 -26.68 -34.50
C LYS A 264 -39.19 -26.30 -35.97
N GLY A 265 -37.99 -26.23 -36.54
CA GLY A 265 -37.84 -26.33 -37.98
C GLY A 265 -38.24 -27.76 -38.30
N LYS A 266 -39.36 -27.94 -39.01
CA LYS A 266 -39.62 -29.20 -39.70
C LYS A 266 -38.37 -29.49 -40.52
N VAL A 267 -37.65 -30.54 -40.15
CA VAL A 267 -36.67 -31.16 -41.04
C VAL A 267 -37.49 -31.73 -42.18
N THR A 268 -37.72 -30.95 -43.24
CA THR A 268 -38.06 -31.52 -44.53
C THR A 268 -36.87 -32.39 -44.90
N ARG A 269 -37.09 -33.72 -44.89
CA ARG A 269 -36.15 -34.67 -45.47
C ARG A 269 -35.76 -34.13 -46.86
N PRO A 270 -34.46 -34.03 -47.19
CA PRO A 270 -34.06 -33.77 -48.56
C PRO A 270 -34.69 -34.85 -49.41
N GLY A 271 -35.42 -34.43 -50.45
CA GLY A 271 -35.91 -35.33 -51.48
C GLY A 271 -34.77 -36.19 -51.99
N SER A 272 -35.11 -37.44 -52.27
CA SER A 272 -34.41 -38.37 -53.15
C SER A 272 -33.74 -37.61 -54.29
N PHE A 273 -32.42 -37.43 -54.18
CA PHE A 273 -31.59 -37.22 -55.35
C PHE A 273 -31.43 -38.58 -55.99
N ASP A 274 -32.20 -38.82 -57.06
CA ASP A 274 -31.94 -39.91 -57.99
C ASP A 274 -30.55 -39.68 -58.61
N PHE A 275 -29.56 -40.39 -58.08
CA PHE A 275 -28.29 -40.57 -58.75
C PHE A 275 -28.52 -41.57 -59.90
N GLN A 276 -28.72 -41.05 -61.12
CA GLN A 276 -28.52 -41.87 -62.32
C GLN A 276 -27.02 -42.14 -62.46
N VAL A 277 -26.61 -43.33 -62.05
CA VAL A 277 -25.28 -43.87 -62.29
C VAL A 277 -25.25 -44.39 -63.73
N ALA A 278 -24.43 -43.77 -64.58
CA ALA A 278 -24.11 -44.31 -65.90
C ALA A 278 -23.34 -45.64 -65.74
N PRO A 279 -23.64 -46.67 -66.55
CA PRO A 279 -22.98 -47.96 -66.44
C PRO A 279 -21.53 -47.85 -66.92
N ILE A 280 -20.58 -48.06 -66.02
CA ILE A 280 -19.18 -48.36 -66.36
C ILE A 280 -19.00 -49.86 -66.20
N THR A 281 -18.65 -50.47 -67.32
CA THR A 281 -18.34 -51.88 -67.55
C THR A 281 -17.13 -52.36 -66.76
N ASP A 282 -17.25 -53.61 -66.29
CA ASP A 282 -16.21 -54.60 -66.00
C ASP A 282 -14.87 -54.14 -65.44
N SER A 283 -14.60 -54.56 -64.20
CA SER A 283 -13.50 -55.50 -63.97
C SER A 283 -13.57 -56.15 -62.58
N THR A 284 -13.53 -57.46 -62.63
CA THR A 284 -13.48 -58.47 -61.56
C THR A 284 -12.26 -58.30 -60.67
N VAL A 285 -12.45 -58.11 -59.36
CA VAL A 285 -11.49 -58.58 -58.35
C VAL A 285 -12.25 -59.09 -57.11
N THR A 286 -12.00 -60.35 -56.81
CA THR A 286 -12.48 -61.17 -55.71
C THR A 286 -11.77 -60.84 -54.39
N GLY A 287 -12.51 -60.87 -53.28
CA GLY A 287 -11.99 -61.35 -52.00
C GLY A 287 -12.25 -60.48 -50.76
N GLY A 288 -12.91 -61.08 -49.76
CA GLY A 288 -12.42 -60.95 -48.37
C GLY A 288 -13.30 -60.25 -47.34
N SER A 289 -14.21 -61.02 -46.76
CA SER A 289 -14.48 -61.17 -45.31
C SER A 289 -14.87 -59.97 -44.42
N ALA A 290 -16.03 -60.17 -43.81
CA ALA A 290 -16.58 -59.47 -42.66
C ALA A 290 -15.77 -59.66 -41.37
N SER A 291 -15.77 -58.66 -40.48
CA SER A 291 -16.43 -58.71 -39.15
C SER A 291 -15.84 -57.70 -38.14
N GLY A 292 -16.75 -57.06 -37.38
CA GLY A 292 -16.53 -56.69 -35.97
C GLY A 292 -15.77 -55.40 -35.64
N ALA A 293 -16.40 -54.24 -35.78
CA ALA A 293 -15.96 -53.03 -35.05
C ALA A 293 -16.72 -52.93 -33.72
N ALA A 294 -15.99 -53.14 -32.62
CA ALA A 294 -16.47 -52.92 -31.26
C ALA A 294 -16.58 -51.41 -30.97
N GLU A 295 -17.76 -51.00 -30.49
CA GLU A 295 -18.10 -49.64 -30.11
C GLU A 295 -17.61 -49.37 -28.67
N GLU A 296 -16.50 -48.63 -28.52
CA GLU A 296 -15.94 -48.25 -27.21
C GLU A 296 -16.72 -47.05 -26.63
N LYS A 297 -17.73 -47.31 -25.80
CA LYS A 297 -18.38 -46.29 -24.94
C LYS A 297 -17.47 -45.97 -23.74
N ARG A 298 -16.80 -44.82 -23.78
CA ARG A 298 -16.16 -44.23 -22.58
C ARG A 298 -17.15 -43.33 -21.83
N THR A 299 -17.62 -43.82 -20.69
CA THR A 299 -18.36 -43.04 -19.69
C THR A 299 -17.34 -42.45 -18.71
N TYR A 300 -17.16 -41.13 -18.69
CA TYR A 300 -16.36 -40.46 -17.66
C TYR A 300 -17.21 -40.24 -16.41
N THR A 301 -16.93 -41.00 -15.36
CA THR A 301 -17.48 -40.78 -14.01
C THR A 301 -16.46 -39.97 -13.21
N ALA A 302 -16.67 -38.66 -13.09
CA ALA A 302 -15.87 -37.80 -12.23
C ALA A 302 -16.45 -37.82 -10.81
N GLY A 303 -15.90 -38.69 -9.96
CA GLY A 303 -16.10 -38.65 -8.51
C GLY A 303 -14.78 -38.34 -7.82
N HIS A 304 -14.62 -37.11 -7.32
CA HIS A 304 -13.59 -36.81 -6.33
C HIS A 304 -14.22 -36.77 -4.94
N LYS A 305 -13.64 -37.59 -4.06
CA LYS A 305 -13.92 -37.66 -2.62
C LYS A 305 -13.51 -36.35 -1.95
N ASN A 306 -14.35 -35.89 -1.03
CA ASN A 306 -13.97 -34.92 0.00
C ASN A 306 -12.96 -35.60 0.93
N GLU A 307 -11.72 -35.12 0.93
CA GLU A 307 -10.78 -35.34 2.03
C GLU A 307 -10.88 -34.17 3.01
N GLU A 308 -10.95 -34.56 4.28
CA GLU A 308 -11.12 -33.71 5.45
C GLU A 308 -9.94 -32.74 5.59
N GLN A 309 -10.29 -31.46 5.76
CA GLN A 309 -9.35 -30.37 5.97
C GLN A 309 -8.96 -30.33 7.46
N PRO A 310 -7.68 -30.47 7.85
CA PRO A 310 -7.30 -30.37 9.25
C PRO A 310 -7.34 -28.92 9.73
N ALA A 311 -7.74 -28.77 10.99
CA ALA A 311 -7.93 -27.51 11.70
C ALA A 311 -6.72 -26.56 11.57
N ALA A 312 -7.02 -25.31 11.21
CA ALA A 312 -6.04 -24.23 11.12
C ALA A 312 -5.38 -23.98 12.49
N LYS A 313 -4.05 -24.12 12.55
CA LYS A 313 -3.22 -23.61 13.63
C LYS A 313 -3.27 -22.08 13.63
N GLY A 314 -3.56 -21.50 14.78
CA GLY A 314 -3.61 -20.05 15.00
C GLY A 314 -2.31 -19.38 14.59
N ILE A 315 -2.43 -18.32 13.79
CA ILE A 315 -1.33 -17.42 13.45
C ILE A 315 -1.03 -16.59 14.69
N THR A 316 0.17 -16.76 15.23
CA THR A 316 0.74 -15.95 16.29
C THR A 316 0.94 -14.52 15.79
N GLU A 317 0.35 -13.55 16.51
CA GLU A 317 0.53 -12.11 16.33
C GLU A 317 1.98 -11.68 16.64
N LYS A 318 2.92 -11.97 15.75
CA LYS A 318 4.24 -11.35 15.75
C LYS A 318 4.40 -10.52 14.48
N GLY A 319 4.28 -9.20 14.60
CA GLY A 319 4.82 -8.28 13.59
C GLY A 319 3.93 -7.13 13.11
N VAL A 320 2.76 -6.87 13.71
CA VAL A 320 2.00 -5.65 13.38
C VAL A 320 2.48 -4.52 14.29
N SER A 321 3.16 -3.51 13.74
CA SER A 321 3.51 -2.33 14.51
C SER A 321 2.23 -1.65 15.00
N ARG A 322 2.04 -1.59 16.32
CA ARG A 322 0.88 -0.90 16.90
C ARG A 322 0.96 0.60 16.58
N PRO A 323 -0.17 1.25 16.24
CA PRO A 323 -0.17 2.68 15.97
C PRO A 323 0.08 3.47 17.27
N HIS A 324 0.99 4.44 17.23
CA HIS A 324 1.37 5.36 18.32
C HIS A 324 0.18 5.87 19.16
N LYS A 325 -0.99 6.07 18.53
CA LYS A 325 -2.21 6.55 19.20
C LYS A 325 -2.73 5.59 20.28
N GLN A 326 -2.56 4.27 20.10
CA GLN A 326 -2.98 3.27 21.08
C GLN A 326 -2.06 3.25 22.31
N ASP A 327 -0.77 3.44 22.11
CA ASP A 327 0.21 3.48 23.21
C ASP A 327 0.01 4.74 24.07
N VAL A 328 -0.24 5.89 23.44
CA VAL A 328 -0.61 7.13 24.15
C VAL A 328 -1.96 6.98 24.87
N ALA A 329 -2.94 6.32 24.27
CA ALA A 329 -4.23 6.07 24.92
C ALA A 329 -4.05 5.19 26.17
N PHE A 330 -3.30 4.09 26.06
CA PHE A 330 -2.98 3.23 27.19
C PHE A 330 -2.24 3.99 28.30
N LEU A 331 -1.19 4.75 27.96
CA LEU A 331 -0.45 5.54 28.96
C LEU A 331 -1.34 6.60 29.63
N ASN A 332 -2.33 7.15 28.94
CA ASN A 332 -3.30 8.07 29.55
C ASN A 332 -4.26 7.37 30.52
N THR A 333 -4.55 6.08 30.36
CA THR A 333 -5.40 5.33 31.33
C THR A 333 -4.73 5.12 32.68
N LEU A 334 -3.43 5.40 32.79
CA LEU A 334 -2.67 5.31 34.04
C LEU A 334 -2.96 6.49 35.00
N PHE A 335 -3.74 7.47 34.55
CA PHE A 335 -4.02 8.70 35.28
C PHE A 335 -5.51 8.90 35.54
N ILE A 336 -5.83 9.54 36.65
CA ILE A 336 -7.16 10.08 36.97
C ILE A 336 -7.09 11.61 36.88
N ASP A 337 -8.14 12.22 36.35
CA ASP A 337 -8.32 13.67 36.39
C ASP A 337 -9.11 14.06 37.65
N ASN A 338 -8.47 14.81 38.55
CA ASN A 338 -9.07 15.25 39.82
C ASN A 338 -9.52 16.73 39.77
N GLY A 339 -9.61 17.33 38.58
CA GLY A 339 -10.01 18.74 38.39
C GLY A 339 -8.89 19.76 38.67
N ASN A 340 -7.88 19.38 39.44
CA ASN A 340 -6.65 20.15 39.68
C ASN A 340 -5.46 19.65 38.85
N GLY A 341 -5.72 18.77 37.87
CA GLY A 341 -4.71 18.13 37.03
C GLY A 341 -4.80 16.60 37.05
N LYS A 342 -3.89 15.97 36.31
CA LYS A 342 -3.78 14.51 36.23
C LYS A 342 -2.87 13.97 37.33
N GLU A 343 -3.38 12.99 38.07
CA GLU A 343 -2.65 12.25 39.10
C GLU A 343 -2.61 10.77 38.74
N LEU A 344 -1.61 10.02 39.23
CA LEU A 344 -1.55 8.57 39.02
C LEU A 344 -2.75 7.91 39.70
N ASP A 345 -3.36 6.94 39.03
CA ASP A 345 -4.44 6.16 39.64
C ASP A 345 -3.92 5.40 40.88
N PRO A 346 -4.39 5.70 42.11
CA PRO A 346 -3.91 5.03 43.32
C PRO A 346 -4.27 3.54 43.35
N LYS A 347 -5.18 3.06 42.50
CA LYS A 347 -5.46 1.62 42.33
C LYS A 347 -4.38 0.90 41.52
N LEU A 348 -3.71 1.62 40.64
CA LEU A 348 -2.69 1.09 39.75
C LEU A 348 -1.27 1.39 40.24
N PHE A 349 -1.11 2.37 41.12
CA PHE A 349 0.19 2.82 41.60
C PHE A 349 0.28 2.84 43.12
N LYS A 350 1.41 2.38 43.66
CA LYS A 350 1.75 2.49 45.07
C LYS A 350 3.03 3.30 45.22
N GLN A 351 3.03 4.30 46.12
CA GLN A 351 4.24 5.03 46.44
C GLN A 351 5.24 4.07 47.12
N VAL A 352 6.49 4.14 46.67
CA VAL A 352 7.62 3.39 47.20
C VAL A 352 8.21 4.21 48.34
N THR A 353 8.21 3.63 49.55
CA THR A 353 8.81 4.26 50.74
C THR A 353 10.17 3.66 51.09
N GLU A 354 10.45 2.44 50.61
CA GLU A 354 11.69 1.72 50.87
C GLU A 354 12.18 1.00 49.60
N ASP A 355 13.48 0.87 49.41
CA ASP A 355 14.05 0.30 48.18
C ASP A 355 13.63 -1.16 47.92
N ARG A 356 13.34 -1.93 48.99
CA ARG A 356 12.85 -3.31 48.87
C ARG A 356 11.52 -3.41 48.11
N ASP A 357 10.70 -2.34 48.08
CA ASP A 357 9.44 -2.31 47.35
C ASP A 357 9.61 -2.32 45.82
N LEU A 358 10.81 -2.01 45.33
CA LEU A 358 11.16 -2.05 43.91
C LEU A 358 11.67 -3.42 43.46
N LYS A 359 11.90 -4.37 44.38
CA LYS A 359 12.40 -5.71 44.05
C LYS A 359 11.42 -6.42 43.11
N GLY A 360 11.92 -6.86 41.95
CA GLY A 360 11.12 -7.54 40.92
C GLY A 360 10.31 -6.62 40.00
N MET A 361 10.40 -5.30 40.16
CA MET A 361 9.77 -4.34 39.25
C MET A 361 10.65 -4.08 38.02
N LYS A 362 10.02 -3.95 36.85
CA LYS A 362 10.66 -3.66 35.56
C LYS A 362 10.67 -2.16 35.23
N VAL A 363 9.72 -1.38 35.79
CA VAL A 363 9.54 0.05 35.52
C VAL A 363 9.29 0.84 36.80
N SER A 364 9.85 2.06 36.88
CA SER A 364 9.56 3.01 37.96
C SER A 364 9.07 4.33 37.39
N PHE A 365 8.25 5.00 38.19
CA PHE A 365 7.62 6.26 37.85
C PHE A 365 8.06 7.28 38.89
N LYS A 366 8.61 8.41 38.45
CA LYS A 366 9.08 9.47 39.35
C LYS A 366 8.35 10.77 39.06
N LYS A 367 7.85 11.41 40.13
CA LYS A 367 7.30 12.76 40.11
C LYS A 367 7.53 13.41 41.47
N ASP A 368 7.93 14.69 41.47
CA ASP A 368 8.12 15.49 42.69
C ASP A 368 8.99 14.77 43.75
N HIS A 369 10.10 14.16 43.31
CA HIS A 369 11.03 13.37 44.12
C HIS A 369 10.45 12.08 44.75
N LYS A 370 9.18 11.77 44.52
CA LYS A 370 8.55 10.52 44.94
C LYS A 370 8.69 9.45 43.85
N ILE A 371 8.87 8.21 44.28
CA ILE A 371 8.93 7.03 43.40
C ILE A 371 7.65 6.24 43.59
N TYR A 372 7.07 5.77 42.48
CA TYR A 372 5.88 4.93 42.46
C TYR A 372 6.18 3.63 41.72
N LYS A 373 5.56 2.54 42.18
CA LYS A 373 5.54 1.24 41.48
C LYS A 373 4.18 1.00 40.85
N TYR A 374 4.19 0.49 39.63
CA TYR A 374 2.97 0.10 38.92
C TYR A 374 2.59 -1.33 39.30
N LEU A 375 1.33 -1.52 39.70
CA LEU A 375 0.78 -2.78 40.18
C LEU A 375 0.20 -3.63 39.05
N GLY A 376 0.05 -3.09 37.83
CA GLY A 376 -0.44 -3.81 36.67
C GLY A 376 0.66 -4.52 35.87
N ASP A 377 0.32 -4.91 34.63
CA ASP A 377 1.26 -5.56 33.71
C ASP A 377 2.38 -4.61 33.23
N GLN A 378 3.58 -4.83 33.76
CA GLN A 378 4.75 -4.00 33.48
C GLN A 378 5.40 -4.31 32.12
N ASP A 379 5.17 -5.50 31.54
CA ASP A 379 5.78 -5.87 30.26
C ASP A 379 5.25 -4.99 29.13
N ARG A 380 3.96 -4.65 29.18
CA ARG A 380 3.34 -3.72 28.24
C ARG A 380 3.96 -2.33 28.28
N ILE A 381 4.33 -1.84 29.47
CA ILE A 381 4.98 -0.52 29.60
C ILE A 381 6.40 -0.58 29.05
N VAL A 382 7.15 -1.66 29.33
CA VAL A 382 8.49 -1.87 28.76
C VAL A 382 8.45 -1.93 27.23
N GLU A 383 7.46 -2.61 26.65
CA GLU A 383 7.26 -2.67 25.19
C GLU A 383 7.07 -1.27 24.58
N ILE A 384 6.19 -0.45 25.19
CA ILE A 384 5.93 0.92 24.75
C ILE A 384 7.19 1.79 24.84
N LEU A 385 7.92 1.71 25.95
CA LEU A 385 9.14 2.49 26.18
C LEU A 385 10.30 2.10 25.25
N LYS A 386 10.34 0.85 24.78
CA LYS A 386 11.33 0.36 23.81
C LYS A 386 10.97 0.66 22.35
N SER A 387 9.72 1.07 22.07
CA SER A 387 9.27 1.30 20.70
C SER A 387 9.84 2.59 20.11
N ALA A 388 10.05 2.61 18.79
CA ALA A 388 10.51 3.78 18.05
C ALA A 388 9.49 4.95 18.06
N ASN A 389 8.25 4.69 18.47
CA ASN A 389 7.13 5.62 18.50
C ASN A 389 6.82 6.13 19.92
N ARG A 390 7.84 6.27 20.77
CA ARG A 390 7.65 6.79 22.12
C ARG A 390 7.20 8.26 22.12
N PRO A 391 6.42 8.71 23.12
CA PRO A 391 6.10 10.13 23.30
C PRO A 391 7.38 10.97 23.49
N ALA A 392 7.42 12.17 22.89
CA ALA A 392 8.56 13.09 22.98
C ALA A 392 8.88 13.50 24.44
N GLY A 393 10.18 13.66 24.74
CA GLY A 393 10.68 13.88 26.10
C GLY A 393 10.37 15.27 26.68
N CYS A 394 10.24 15.33 28.01
CA CYS A 394 10.27 16.58 28.79
C CYS A 394 11.72 16.95 29.11
N LYS A 395 12.02 18.26 29.27
CA LYS A 395 13.38 18.76 29.55
C LYS A 395 14.04 18.19 30.81
N ASP A 396 13.25 17.73 31.78
CA ASP A 396 13.75 17.33 33.11
C ASP A 396 13.85 15.80 33.30
N CYS A 397 13.50 14.99 32.31
CA CYS A 397 13.69 13.54 32.39
C CYS A 397 15.11 13.17 31.94
N THR A 398 16.04 13.07 32.88
CA THR A 398 17.42 12.63 32.61
C THR A 398 17.46 11.17 32.18
N THR A 399 18.28 10.84 31.17
CA THR A 399 18.60 9.47 30.78
C THR A 399 19.23 8.71 31.96
N ARG A 400 18.91 7.43 32.13
CA ARG A 400 19.57 6.58 33.12
C ARG A 400 20.50 5.60 32.44
N GLU A 401 21.73 5.52 32.91
CA GLU A 401 22.66 4.47 32.51
C GLU A 401 22.49 3.24 33.40
N CYS A 402 22.32 2.07 32.78
CA CYS A 402 22.19 0.78 33.44
C CYS A 402 23.13 -0.22 32.76
N ASN A 403 24.14 -0.73 33.49
CA ASN A 403 25.11 -1.71 32.96
C ASN A 403 25.77 -1.26 31.64
N GLY A 404 26.19 0.01 31.55
CA GLY A 404 26.80 0.56 30.33
C GLY A 404 25.83 0.81 29.17
N LYS A 405 24.52 0.58 29.36
CA LYS A 405 23.47 0.93 28.39
C LYS A 405 22.67 2.10 28.90
N VAL A 406 22.61 3.16 28.09
CA VAL A 406 21.79 4.34 28.37
C VAL A 406 20.34 4.04 27.96
N TYR A 407 19.44 4.07 28.93
CA TYR A 407 18.00 4.01 28.70
C TYR A 407 17.43 5.43 28.78
N GLU A 408 16.78 5.85 27.72
CA GLU A 408 16.08 7.12 27.67
C GLU A 408 14.71 7.00 28.36
N CYS A 409 14.43 7.87 29.32
CA CYS A 409 13.14 7.92 29.98
C CYS A 409 12.11 8.62 29.08
N ALA A 410 10.85 8.17 29.11
CA ALA A 410 9.75 8.85 28.41
C ALA A 410 8.98 9.76 29.38
N CYS A 411 8.38 10.84 28.87
CA CYS A 411 7.53 11.72 29.65
C CYS A 411 6.07 11.56 29.23
N VAL A 412 5.16 11.39 30.19
CA VAL A 412 3.72 11.38 29.94
C VAL A 412 3.03 12.16 31.04
N ASN A 413 2.26 13.20 30.68
CA ASN A 413 1.53 14.05 31.64
C ASN A 413 2.40 14.58 32.79
N SER A 414 3.65 14.98 32.51
CA SER A 414 4.64 15.46 33.49
C SER A 414 5.17 14.41 34.48
N PHE A 415 5.01 13.11 34.18
CA PHE A 415 5.67 12.02 34.90
C PHE A 415 6.80 11.45 34.04
N CYS A 416 7.96 11.19 34.67
CA CYS A 416 9.07 10.50 34.01
C CYS A 416 8.94 8.99 34.19
N TYR A 417 8.95 8.27 33.07
CA TYR A 417 8.87 6.83 32.95
C TYR A 417 10.27 6.31 32.63
N CYS A 418 10.90 5.64 33.58
CA CYS A 418 12.23 5.09 33.39
C CYS A 418 12.17 3.56 33.55
N ILE A 419 12.87 2.87 32.65
CA ILE A 419 13.16 1.45 32.86
C ILE A 419 14.10 1.39 34.07
N ILE A 420 13.72 0.61 35.09
CA ILE A 420 14.61 0.38 36.23
C ILE A 420 15.76 -0.47 35.71
N CYS A 421 16.99 -0.17 36.12
CA CYS A 421 18.11 -1.08 35.96
C CYS A 421 17.78 -2.35 36.75
N VAL A 422 17.12 -3.30 36.10
CA VAL A 422 17.00 -4.65 36.64
C VAL A 422 18.41 -5.21 36.48
N GLU A 423 19.26 -5.02 37.50
CA GLU A 423 20.13 -6.12 37.85
C GLU A 423 19.21 -7.33 37.93
N ILE A 424 19.37 -8.21 36.96
CA ILE A 424 18.92 -9.58 37.03
C ILE A 424 19.62 -10.11 38.27
N THR A 425 19.00 -9.91 39.43
CA THR A 425 19.19 -10.77 40.56
C THR A 425 18.76 -12.12 40.03
N LYS A 426 19.76 -12.89 39.60
CA LYS A 426 19.84 -14.33 39.69
C LYS A 426 18.60 -14.92 40.37
N LEU A 427 17.54 -15.13 39.60
CA LEU A 427 16.36 -15.90 40.02
C LEU A 427 16.54 -17.38 39.64
N SER A 428 17.79 -17.81 39.52
CA SER A 428 18.17 -19.22 39.33
C SER A 428 19.34 -19.67 40.22
N GLU A 429 19.87 -18.84 41.12
CA GLU A 429 21.00 -19.21 41.99
C GLU A 429 20.90 -18.55 43.37
N LEU A 430 19.94 -18.99 44.17
CA LEU A 430 20.10 -19.11 45.62
C LEU A 430 19.33 -20.39 45.98
N ALA A 431 20.07 -21.36 46.51
CA ALA A 431 19.57 -22.63 47.01
C ALA A 431 18.56 -22.43 48.15
N GLU A 432 17.85 -23.51 48.47
CA GLU A 432 16.92 -23.71 49.61
C GLU A 432 17.20 -22.87 50.87
#